data_AF-S5VYT4-F1
#
_entry.id   AF-S5VYT4-F1
#
_cell.length_a   1.000
_cell.length_b   1.000
_cell.length_c   1.000
_cell.angle_alpha   90.00
_cell.angle_beta   90.00
_cell.angle_gamma   90.00
#
_symmetry.space_group_name_H-M   'P 1'
#
loop_
_entity.id
_entity.type
_entity.pdbx_description
1 polymer ?
#
loop_
_entity_poly.entity_id
_entity_poly.type
_entity_poly.pdbx_seq_one_letter_code
_entity_poly.pdbx_strand_id
1 'polypeptide(L)'
;MRRRRVPDHSWAAEPDPLLALAQRELAFYARACDRARRLHHVTELGALLSTSVTVVAAGLHAPAWLTALIAGGAVFFTGMRQLYGAGSRWVLAAQAREALRRALDRYLLLSPAERDEAARQALQSVVEEVGANELRTWAETQGGRPEAAPLPPVQT
;
A
#
# COMPACT_ATOMS: atom_id res chain seq x y z
N MET A 1 4.62 2.14 -2.43
CA MET A 1 3.89 1.82 -3.67
C MET A 1 4.39 2.77 -4.73
N ARG A 2 5.19 2.29 -5.68
CA ARG A 2 5.62 3.10 -6.83
C ARG A 2 4.83 2.56 -8.01
N ARG A 3 3.90 3.35 -8.57
CA ARG A 3 3.25 2.99 -9.84
C ARG A 3 4.35 2.76 -10.85
N ARG A 4 4.48 1.53 -11.36
CA ARG A 4 5.37 1.24 -12.48
C ARG A 4 4.74 1.95 -13.68
N ARG A 5 5.34 3.08 -14.11
CA ARG A 5 4.93 3.82 -15.32
C ARG A 5 5.20 2.94 -16.53
N VAL A 6 4.25 2.09 -16.88
CA VAL A 6 4.03 1.75 -18.28
C VAL A 6 2.75 2.50 -18.64
N PRO A 7 2.80 3.53 -19.49
CA PRO A 7 1.62 4.23 -19.96
C PRO A 7 0.85 3.31 -20.92
N ASP A 8 0.23 2.30 -20.32
CA ASP A 8 -0.69 1.41 -21.02
C ASP A 8 -2.04 2.13 -21.09
N HIS A 9 -2.32 2.70 -22.26
CA HIS A 9 -3.57 3.39 -22.58
C HIS A 9 -4.60 2.45 -23.23
N SER A 10 -4.42 1.13 -23.10
CA SER A 10 -5.38 0.13 -23.63
C SER A 10 -6.82 0.37 -23.19
N TRP A 11 -7.04 0.92 -22.00
CA TRP A 11 -8.35 1.31 -21.48
C TRP A 11 -9.08 2.36 -22.33
N ALA A 12 -8.36 3.19 -23.10
CA ALA A 12 -8.98 4.23 -23.93
C ALA A 12 -9.68 3.66 -25.18
N ALA A 13 -9.37 2.42 -25.55
CA ALA A 13 -9.97 1.73 -26.70
C ALA A 13 -11.21 0.90 -26.32
N GLU A 14 -11.55 0.80 -25.03
CA GLU A 14 -12.72 0.08 -24.55
C GLU A 14 -14.02 0.84 -24.86
N PRO A 15 -15.18 0.16 -24.99
CA PRO A 15 -16.47 0.80 -25.26
C PRO A 15 -16.87 1.84 -24.19
N ASP A 16 -16.41 1.64 -22.95
CA ASP A 16 -16.55 2.58 -21.84
C ASP A 16 -15.17 2.79 -21.19
N PRO A 17 -14.42 3.80 -21.65
CA PRO A 17 -13.03 4.00 -21.24
C PRO A 17 -12.92 4.46 -19.78
N LEU A 18 -13.93 5.19 -19.27
CA LEU A 18 -13.96 5.64 -17.87
C LEU A 18 -14.18 4.46 -16.93
N LEU A 19 -15.09 3.56 -17.28
CA LEU A 19 -15.33 2.34 -16.53
C LEU A 19 -14.08 1.45 -16.52
N ALA A 20 -13.41 1.28 -17.66
CA ALA A 20 -12.18 0.50 -17.77
C ALA A 20 -11.04 1.07 -16.90
N LEU A 21 -10.88 2.40 -16.89
CA LEU A 21 -9.93 3.09 -16.02
C LEU A 21 -10.25 2.86 -14.54
N ALA A 22 -11.49 3.08 -14.12
CA ALA A 22 -11.92 2.93 -12.73
C ALA A 22 -11.75 1.48 -12.23
N GLN A 23 -12.06 0.47 -13.05
CA GLN A 23 -11.84 -0.93 -12.70
C GLN A 23 -10.35 -1.26 -12.52
N ARG A 24 -9.49 -0.71 -13.39
CA ARG A 24 -8.05 -0.89 -13.29
C ARG A 24 -7.50 -0.27 -12.00
N GLU A 25 -7.94 0.93 -11.65
CA GLU A 25 -7.61 1.58 -10.38
C GLU A 25 -8.04 0.70 -9.20
N LEU A 26 -9.30 0.24 -9.20
CA LEU A 26 -9.82 -0.64 -8.16
C LEU A 26 -8.97 -1.92 -8.01
N ALA A 27 -8.59 -2.56 -9.11
CA ALA A 27 -7.75 -3.77 -9.09
C ALA A 27 -6.32 -3.48 -8.59
N PHE A 28 -5.79 -2.29 -8.85
CA PHE A 28 -4.52 -1.85 -8.28
C PHE A 28 -4.63 -1.72 -6.75
N TYR A 29 -5.65 -1.02 -6.26
CA TYR A 29 -5.89 -0.85 -4.82
C TYR A 29 -6.20 -2.16 -4.11
N ALA A 30 -6.95 -3.06 -4.74
CA ALA A 30 -7.22 -4.39 -4.20
C ALA A 30 -5.92 -5.17 -3.95
N ARG A 31 -5.04 -5.25 -4.96
CA ARG A 31 -3.74 -5.90 -4.85
C ARG A 31 -2.83 -5.25 -3.81
N ALA A 32 -2.89 -3.92 -3.70
CA ALA A 32 -2.17 -3.16 -2.69
C ALA A 32 -2.61 -3.54 -1.26
N CYS A 33 -3.91 -3.61 -0.99
CA CYS A 33 -4.47 -4.06 0.28
C CYS A 33 -4.10 -5.52 0.58
N ASP A 34 -4.26 -6.42 -0.39
CA ASP A 34 -3.99 -7.85 -0.19
C ASP A 34 -2.51 -8.11 0.09
N ARG A 35 -1.61 -7.39 -0.61
CA ARG A 35 -0.17 -7.44 -0.34
C ARG A 35 0.14 -6.95 1.06
N ALA A 36 -0.47 -5.85 1.51
CA ALA A 36 -0.29 -5.32 2.86
C ALA A 36 -0.74 -6.33 3.93
N ARG A 37 -1.90 -6.98 3.73
CA ARG A 37 -2.40 -8.03 4.63
C ARG A 37 -1.46 -9.23 4.70
N ARG A 38 -0.97 -9.71 3.56
CA ARG A 38 0.01 -10.81 3.51
C ARG A 38 1.30 -10.46 4.25
N LEU A 39 1.82 -9.24 4.04
CA LEU A 39 3.02 -8.77 4.73
C LEU A 39 2.83 -8.69 6.24
N HIS A 40 1.69 -8.17 6.69
CA HIS A 40 1.36 -8.13 8.11
C HIS A 40 1.35 -9.52 8.75
N HIS A 41 0.63 -10.48 8.16
CA HIS A 41 0.61 -11.85 8.66
C HIS A 41 2.00 -12.51 8.62
N VAL A 42 2.77 -12.31 7.55
CA VAL A 42 4.14 -12.83 7.45
C VAL A 42 5.04 -12.23 8.55
N THR A 43 4.89 -10.94 8.87
CA THR A 43 5.68 -10.32 9.94
C THR A 43 5.30 -10.82 11.32
N GLU A 44 4.01 -10.99 11.60
CA GLU A 44 3.55 -11.50 12.90
C GLU A 44 3.95 -12.96 13.09
N LEU A 45 3.68 -13.81 12.09
CA LEU A 45 4.06 -15.21 12.12
C LEU A 45 5.59 -15.36 12.19
N GLY A 46 6.33 -14.54 11.45
CA GLY A 46 7.79 -14.53 11.48
C GLY A 46 8.35 -14.11 12.84
N ALA A 47 7.77 -13.12 13.49
CA ALA A 47 8.14 -12.71 14.84
C ALA A 47 7.85 -13.82 15.85
N LEU A 48 6.66 -14.43 15.81
CA LEU A 48 6.29 -15.56 16.68
C LEU A 48 7.19 -16.77 16.47
N LEU A 49 7.46 -17.12 15.21
CA LEU A 49 8.37 -18.21 14.87
C LEU A 49 9.77 -17.93 15.41
N SER A 50 10.29 -16.71 15.22
CA SER A 50 11.63 -16.35 15.66
C SER A 50 11.77 -16.45 17.19
N THR A 51 10.78 -15.96 17.94
CA THR A 51 10.80 -16.05 19.41
C THR A 51 10.69 -17.50 19.87
N SER A 52 9.80 -18.31 19.28
CA SER A 52 9.67 -19.74 19.61
C SER A 52 10.94 -20.53 19.30
N VAL A 53 11.55 -20.32 18.13
CA VAL A 53 12.78 -21.02 17.73
C VAL A 53 13.97 -20.60 18.60
N THR A 54 14.01 -19.35 19.08
CA THR A 54 15.06 -18.89 20.01
C THR A 54 15.10 -19.72 21.30
N VAL A 55 13.93 -20.02 21.87
CA VAL A 55 13.81 -20.81 23.11
C VAL A 55 14.32 -22.24 22.89
N VAL A 56 13.95 -22.86 21.77
CA VAL A 56 14.39 -24.21 21.40
C VAL A 56 15.91 -24.26 21.16
N ALA A 57 16.45 -23.28 20.44
CA ALA A 57 17.88 -23.20 20.16
C ALA A 57 18.72 -22.98 21.42
N ALA A 58 18.24 -22.17 22.37
CA ALA A 58 18.88 -21.97 23.66
C ALA A 58 18.90 -23.26 24.49
N GLY A 59 17.79 -24.01 24.52
CA GLY A 59 17.68 -25.27 25.28
C GLY A 59 18.52 -26.42 24.69
N LEU A 60 18.82 -26.39 23.40
CA LEU A 60 19.58 -27.44 22.70
C LEU A 60 21.08 -27.13 22.56
N HIS A 61 21.60 -26.05 23.17
CA HIS A 61 22.97 -25.57 22.95
C HIS A 61 23.34 -25.47 21.46
N ALA A 62 22.44 -24.88 20.67
CA ALA A 62 22.56 -24.86 19.22
C ALA A 62 23.85 -24.16 18.73
N PRO A 63 24.42 -24.62 17.60
CA PRO A 63 25.64 -24.05 17.03
C PRO A 63 25.46 -22.58 16.63
N ALA A 64 26.56 -21.81 16.70
CA ALA A 64 26.56 -20.35 16.59
C ALA A 64 25.93 -19.80 15.29
N TRP A 65 25.99 -20.54 14.18
CA TRP A 65 25.37 -20.11 12.92
C TRP A 65 23.83 -20.14 13.00
N LEU A 66 23.26 -21.07 13.77
CA LEU A 66 21.81 -21.20 13.93
C LEU A 66 21.26 -20.08 14.83
N THR A 67 21.94 -19.78 15.94
CA THR A 67 21.58 -18.67 16.82
C THR A 67 21.71 -17.32 16.12
N ALA A 68 22.72 -17.13 15.27
CA ALA A 68 22.87 -15.94 14.43
C ALA A 68 21.71 -15.77 13.43
N LEU A 69 21.27 -16.84 12.76
CA LEU A 69 20.11 -16.79 11.86
C LEU A 69 18.82 -16.41 12.59
N ILE A 70 18.61 -16.97 13.79
CA ILE A 70 17.42 -16.69 14.60
C ILE A 70 17.41 -15.23 15.08
N ALA A 71 18.54 -14.76 15.61
CA ALA A 71 18.69 -13.37 16.05
C ALA A 71 18.53 -12.39 14.87
N GLY A 72 19.15 -12.70 13.72
CA GLY A 72 19.00 -11.93 12.49
C GLY A 72 17.55 -11.88 11.99
N GLY A 73 16.84 -13.01 12.05
CA GLY A 73 15.41 -13.10 11.75
C GLY A 73 14.57 -12.18 12.65
N ALA A 74 14.79 -12.20 13.95
CA ALA A 74 14.08 -11.35 14.90
C ALA A 74 14.31 -9.84 14.62
N VAL A 75 15.54 -9.44 14.32
CA VAL A 75 15.87 -8.05 13.93
C VAL A 75 15.22 -7.69 12.59
N PHE A 76 15.25 -8.60 11.62
CA PHE A 76 14.63 -8.41 10.31
C PHE A 76 13.11 -8.21 10.43
N PHE A 77 12.39 -9.06 11.18
CA PHE A 77 10.96 -8.90 11.40
C PHE A 77 10.64 -7.62 12.19
N THR A 78 11.48 -7.23 13.13
CA THR A 78 11.35 -5.97 13.87
C THR A 78 11.53 -4.76 12.95
N GLY A 79 12.57 -4.74 12.11
CA GLY A 79 12.78 -3.68 11.12
C GLY A 79 11.68 -3.63 10.07
N MET A 80 11.19 -4.80 9.64
CA MET A 80 10.04 -4.89 8.75
C MET A 80 8.78 -4.31 9.40
N ARG A 81 8.53 -4.58 10.69
CA ARG A 81 7.44 -3.96 11.44
C ARG A 81 7.58 -2.44 11.51
N GLN A 82 8.78 -1.88 11.60
CA GLN A 82 8.95 -0.42 11.54
C GLN A 82 8.69 0.14 10.14
N LEU A 83 9.12 -0.56 9.09
CA LEU A 83 8.92 -0.15 7.70
C LEU A 83 7.45 -0.22 7.26
N TYR A 84 6.71 -1.22 7.75
CA TYR A 84 5.28 -1.40 7.47
C TYR A 84 4.34 -0.83 8.55
N GLY A 85 4.86 -0.56 9.74
CA GLY A 85 4.14 -0.04 10.91
C GLY A 85 3.71 1.42 10.79
N ALA A 86 4.04 2.09 9.68
CA ALA A 86 3.28 3.24 9.20
C ALA A 86 1.90 2.77 8.67
N GLY A 87 1.07 2.24 9.58
CA GLY A 87 -0.25 1.67 9.30
C GLY A 87 -1.21 2.60 8.55
N SER A 88 -0.89 3.90 8.47
CA SER A 88 -1.62 4.87 7.65
C SER A 88 -1.73 4.46 6.17
N ARG A 89 -0.72 3.80 5.60
CA ARG A 89 -0.66 3.56 4.15
C ARG A 89 -1.64 2.49 3.65
N TRP A 90 -1.87 1.44 4.45
CA TRP A 90 -2.81 0.39 4.06
C TRP A 90 -4.26 0.82 4.29
N VAL A 91 -4.51 1.60 5.34
CA VAL A 91 -5.82 2.21 5.62
C VAL A 91 -6.20 3.15 4.47
N LEU A 92 -5.27 3.99 4.02
CA LEU A 92 -5.50 4.90 2.91
C LEU A 92 -5.83 4.15 1.60
N ALA A 93 -5.07 3.10 1.30
CA ALA A 93 -5.35 2.24 0.14
C ALA A 93 -6.69 1.51 0.25
N ALA A 94 -7.09 1.09 1.47
CA ALA A 94 -8.38 0.45 1.71
C ALA A 94 -9.55 1.44 1.59
N GLN A 95 -9.38 2.68 2.07
CA GLN A 95 -10.36 3.76 1.87
C GLN A 95 -10.53 4.08 0.39
N ALA A 96 -9.42 4.25 -0.36
CA ALA A 96 -9.44 4.49 -1.80
C ALA A 96 -10.15 3.35 -2.56
N ARG A 97 -9.84 2.09 -2.21
CA ARG A 97 -10.49 0.89 -2.75
C ARG A 97 -12.01 0.95 -2.54
N GLU A 98 -12.44 1.23 -1.31
CA GLU A 98 -13.85 1.16 -0.95
C GLU A 98 -14.65 2.32 -1.56
N ALA A 99 -14.06 3.52 -1.64
CA ALA A 99 -14.65 4.66 -2.34
C ALA A 99 -14.86 4.37 -3.83
N LEU A 100 -13.82 3.85 -4.51
CA LEU A 100 -13.89 3.45 -5.92
C LEU A 100 -14.90 2.32 -6.14
N ARG A 101 -14.91 1.31 -5.26
CA ARG A 101 -15.85 0.19 -5.33
C ARG A 101 -17.29 0.67 -5.26
N ARG A 102 -17.63 1.53 -4.30
CA ARG A 102 -19.00 2.07 -4.16
C ARG A 102 -19.40 2.96 -5.32
N ALA A 103 -18.47 3.71 -5.91
CA ALA A 103 -18.75 4.51 -7.11
C ALA A 103 -18.99 3.62 -8.34
N LEU A 104 -18.16 2.60 -8.53
CA LEU A 104 -18.34 1.60 -9.58
C LEU A 104 -19.64 0.82 -9.42
N ASP A 105 -19.96 0.33 -8.23
CA ASP A 105 -21.19 -0.40 -7.96
C ASP A 105 -22.41 0.48 -8.29
N ARG A 106 -22.42 1.76 -7.86
CA ARG A 106 -23.48 2.73 -8.22
C ARG A 106 -23.59 2.94 -9.73
N TYR A 107 -22.46 3.07 -10.43
CA TYR A 107 -22.43 3.27 -11.88
C TYR A 107 -22.92 2.04 -12.66
N LEU A 108 -22.55 0.84 -12.19
CA LEU A 108 -22.93 -0.42 -12.83
C LEU A 108 -24.38 -0.82 -12.57
N LEU A 109 -24.97 -0.37 -11.45
CA LEU A 109 -26.39 -0.55 -11.16
C LEU A 109 -27.30 0.22 -12.11
N LEU A 110 -26.81 1.27 -12.76
CA LEU A 110 -27.53 1.97 -13.83
C LEU A 110 -27.54 1.12 -15.11
N SER A 111 -28.70 1.05 -15.76
CA SER A 111 -28.79 0.43 -17.08
C SER A 111 -27.95 1.22 -18.10
N PRO A 112 -27.52 0.61 -19.22
CA PRO A 112 -26.71 1.31 -20.21
C PRO A 112 -27.34 2.60 -20.74
N ALA A 113 -28.68 2.69 -20.77
CA ALA A 113 -29.41 3.87 -21.20
C ALA A 113 -29.43 4.99 -20.13
N GLU A 114 -29.29 4.64 -18.86
CA GLU A 114 -29.25 5.57 -17.71
C GLU A 114 -27.83 6.02 -17.37
N ARG A 115 -26.80 5.47 -18.01
CA ARG A 115 -25.39 5.89 -17.89
C ARG A 115 -25.13 7.14 -18.72
N ASP A 116 -25.86 8.19 -18.37
CA ASP A 116 -25.76 9.50 -18.97
C ASP A 116 -24.46 10.22 -18.57
N GLU A 117 -24.31 11.44 -19.07
CA GLU A 117 -23.14 12.27 -18.78
C GLU A 117 -23.00 12.59 -17.29
N ALA A 118 -24.12 12.75 -16.57
CA ALA A 118 -24.10 13.01 -15.13
C ALA A 118 -23.56 11.80 -14.34
N ALA A 119 -23.97 10.58 -14.71
CA ALA A 119 -23.44 9.35 -14.13
C ALA A 119 -21.93 9.19 -14.38
N ARG A 120 -21.46 9.55 -15.59
CA ARG A 120 -20.03 9.54 -15.94
C ARG A 120 -19.24 10.57 -15.14
N GLN A 121 -19.74 11.80 -15.04
CA GLN A 121 -19.12 12.85 -14.23
C GLN A 121 -19.04 12.47 -12.74
N ALA A 122 -20.07 11.82 -12.21
CA ALA A 122 -20.08 11.34 -10.84
C ALA A 122 -19.03 10.24 -10.57
N LEU A 123 -18.77 9.37 -11.55
CA LEU A 123 -17.70 8.37 -11.44
C LEU A 123 -16.31 9.02 -11.59
N GLN A 124 -16.16 9.93 -12.54
CA GLN A 124 -14.91 10.64 -12.79
C GLN A 124 -14.48 11.46 -11.56
N SER A 125 -15.40 12.18 -10.93
CA SER A 125 -15.10 12.99 -9.75
C SER A 125 -14.53 12.15 -8.60
N VAL A 126 -15.05 10.94 -8.38
CA VAL A 126 -14.53 10.02 -7.36
C VAL A 126 -13.13 9.52 -7.73
N VAL A 127 -12.88 9.19 -9.00
CA VAL A 127 -11.55 8.77 -9.47
C VAL A 127 -10.52 9.89 -9.24
N GLU A 128 -10.88 11.12 -9.60
CA GLU A 128 -10.03 12.30 -9.41
C GLU A 128 -9.79 12.61 -7.93
N GLU A 129 -10.83 12.54 -7.10
CA GLU A 129 -10.74 12.77 -5.66
C GLU A 129 -9.80 11.77 -4.98
N VAL A 130 -9.89 10.49 -5.34
CA VAL A 130 -8.99 9.45 -4.82
C VAL A 130 -7.54 9.75 -5.20
N GLY A 131 -7.28 10.13 -6.46
CA GLY A 131 -5.94 10.52 -6.91
C GLY A 131 -5.42 11.78 -6.23
N ALA A 132 -6.26 12.80 -6.05
CA ALA A 132 -5.91 14.05 -5.38
C ALA A 132 -5.59 13.83 -3.90
N ASN A 133 -6.37 12.98 -3.22
CA ASN A 133 -6.14 12.66 -1.82
C ASN A 133 -4.80 11.91 -1.62
N GLU A 134 -4.45 10.99 -2.52
CA GLU A 134 -3.13 10.33 -2.49
C GLU A 134 -1.98 11.32 -2.66
N LEU A 135 -2.09 12.23 -3.63
CA LEU A 135 -1.07 13.24 -3.89
C LEU A 135 -0.87 14.13 -2.66
N ARG A 136 -1.97 14.54 -2.02
CA ARG A 136 -1.95 15.34 -0.79
C ARG A 136 -1.26 14.60 0.35
N THR A 137 -1.66 13.37 0.63
CA THR A 137 -1.02 12.56 1.68
C THR A 137 0.46 12.31 1.40
N TRP A 138 0.83 12.10 0.12
CA TRP A 138 2.24 11.98 -0.25
C TRP A 138 3.02 13.27 0.01
N ALA A 139 2.47 14.42 -0.38
CA ALA A 139 3.07 15.73 -0.15
C ALA A 139 3.25 16.02 1.35
N GLU A 140 2.24 15.75 2.18
CA GLU A 140 2.31 15.87 3.64
C GLU A 140 3.40 14.96 4.23
N THR A 141 3.48 13.71 3.76
CA THR A 141 4.48 12.74 4.24
C THR A 141 5.91 13.13 3.85
N GLN A 142 6.11 13.76 2.69
CA GLN A 142 7.44 14.23 2.25
C GLN A 142 7.82 15.59 2.83
N GLY A 143 6.85 16.51 2.99
CA GLY A 143 7.06 17.83 3.57
C GLY A 143 7.37 17.82 5.05
N GLY A 144 6.93 16.78 5.78
CA GLY A 144 7.29 16.56 7.18
C GLY A 144 8.67 15.94 7.42
N ARG A 145 9.44 15.63 6.36
CA ARG A 145 10.83 15.17 6.52
C ARG A 145 11.69 16.42 6.78
N PRO A 146 12.29 16.58 7.97
CA PRO A 146 13.13 17.74 8.24
C PRO A 146 14.21 17.81 7.16
N GLU A 147 14.31 18.97 6.51
CA GLU A 147 15.47 19.32 5.70
C GLU A 147 16.71 19.08 6.57
N ALA A 148 17.65 18.30 6.06
CA ALA A 148 18.84 17.90 6.82
C ALA A 148 19.48 19.17 7.41
N ALA A 149 19.52 19.25 8.73
CA ALA A 149 20.06 20.40 9.44
C ALA A 149 21.44 20.77 8.86
N PRO A 150 21.72 22.06 8.60
CA PRO A 150 23.03 22.48 8.09
C PRO A 150 24.11 21.94 9.03
N LEU A 151 25.10 21.23 8.47
CA LEU A 151 26.22 20.73 9.24
C LEU A 151 26.88 21.90 9.98
N PRO A 152 27.22 21.77 11.28
CA PRO A 152 27.86 22.85 12.02
C PRO A 152 29.20 23.20 11.36
N PRO A 153 29.58 24.48 11.30
CA PRO A 153 30.86 24.87 10.70
C PRO A 153 32.01 24.22 11.47
N VAL A 154 32.86 23.51 10.75
CA VAL A 154 34.13 22.98 11.25
C VAL A 154 34.98 24.18 11.67
N GLN A 155 35.16 24.37 12.98
CA GLN A 155 36.14 25.33 13.50
C GLN A 155 37.53 24.69 13.35
N THR A 156 38.34 25.28 12.49
CA THR A 156 39.78 25.05 12.36
C THR A 156 40.56 25.97 13.29
#